data_AF-A0A7W7BPM4-F1
#
_entry.id   AF-A0A7W7BPM4-F1
#
_cell.length_a   1.000
_cell.length_b   1.000
_cell.length_c   1.000
_cell.angle_alpha   90.00
_cell.angle_beta   90.00
_cell.angle_gamma   90.00
#
_symmetry.space_group_name_H-M   'P 1'
#
loop_
_entity.id
_entity.type
_entity.pdbx_description
1 polymer ?
#
loop_
_entity_poly.entity_id
_entity_poly.type
_entity_poly.pdbx_seq_one_letter_code
_entity_poly.pdbx_strand_id
1 'polypeptide(L)'
;MRLRVGILIAFVSALVLVGCAASPTLPQTVGTAAPTPEMSSSATPTPSEPPTVTVPTRFFDGDCAAVLTGAELDDLLGEGWTTFDDYLAAVDGIALPDPLPEGTLGGLTCRWVANEVSSSEVHNLSLLLLPVDQVPAEFLDTFDAKRCDPSYDTSICRLSRSVDGVWIMASPPYYGEGSMGEPSEAFLDRTIAAAAAGVASRGGAPVPATRTAQWWTLPSCEEFASHMRFDELTEGGFESGYWEGSEQAEQSLMAAADVSKDCPYYSSSDRLAPDEEHRIFSVSVYPGGHWMWDVILDGGVDVELTGARAAVAVSYDEHLVNVYATDGVNVVVAGGAEGVEFAADVAERALAALASG
;
A
#
# COMPACT_ATOMS: atom_id res chain seq x y z
N MET A 1 -54.65 -3.83 -8.89
CA MET A 1 -55.48 -3.10 -7.91
C MET A 1 -54.53 -2.38 -6.98
N ARG A 2 -54.46 -1.05 -7.09
CA ARG A 2 -53.50 -0.19 -6.38
C ARG A 2 -53.91 -0.07 -4.92
N LEU A 3 -53.00 -0.25 -3.97
CA LEU A 3 -53.14 0.33 -2.63
C LEU A 3 -51.85 1.07 -2.26
N ARG A 4 -51.95 2.40 -2.30
CA ARG A 4 -50.99 3.36 -1.76
C ARG A 4 -51.20 3.40 -0.26
N VAL A 5 -50.17 3.15 0.54
CA VAL A 5 -50.19 3.44 1.98
C VAL A 5 -49.51 4.78 2.18
N GLY A 6 -50.28 5.72 2.74
CA GLY A 6 -49.93 7.12 2.88
C GLY A 6 -48.96 7.38 4.02
N ILE A 7 -47.98 8.22 3.71
CA ILE A 7 -47.09 8.92 4.62
C ILE A 7 -47.90 9.93 5.42
N LEU A 8 -47.75 9.92 6.75
CA LEU A 8 -48.32 10.92 7.67
C LEU A 8 -47.18 11.36 8.60
N ILE A 9 -46.39 12.34 8.14
CA ILE A 9 -45.35 12.98 8.94
C ILE A 9 -45.98 14.19 9.64
N ALA A 10 -46.12 14.11 10.95
CA ALA A 10 -46.51 15.21 11.80
C ALA A 10 -45.26 16.05 12.14
N PHE A 11 -45.21 17.28 11.63
CA PHE A 11 -44.24 18.30 12.04
C PHE A 11 -44.57 18.79 13.45
N VAL A 12 -43.64 18.60 14.40
CA VAL A 12 -43.67 19.29 15.69
C VAL A 12 -42.45 20.21 15.75
N SER A 13 -42.71 21.49 15.55
CA SER A 13 -41.77 22.58 15.75
C SER A 13 -41.55 22.81 17.25
N ALA A 14 -40.29 22.77 17.69
CA ALA A 14 -39.89 23.26 19.02
C ALA A 14 -38.83 24.37 18.86
N LEU A 15 -39.31 25.60 19.03
CA LEU A 15 -38.55 26.83 19.20
C LEU A 15 -38.08 26.90 20.67
N VAL A 16 -36.77 27.02 20.94
CA VAL A 16 -36.29 27.55 22.24
C VAL A 16 -35.05 28.45 22.05
N LEU A 17 -35.34 29.75 22.06
CA LEU A 17 -34.70 30.86 22.77
C LEU A 17 -33.16 30.98 22.90
N VAL A 18 -32.70 32.09 22.29
CA VAL A 18 -31.50 32.90 22.53
C VAL A 18 -31.28 33.22 24.02
N GLY A 19 -30.03 33.08 24.48
CA GLY A 19 -29.55 33.62 25.76
C GLY A 19 -28.20 34.34 25.57
N CYS A 20 -28.22 35.67 25.62
CA CYS A 20 -27.05 36.55 25.57
C CYS A 20 -26.38 36.71 26.95
N ALA A 21 -25.04 36.82 26.89
CA ALA A 21 -24.14 37.65 27.69
C ALA A 21 -23.84 37.29 29.16
N ALA A 22 -22.54 37.10 29.44
CA ALA A 22 -21.78 38.00 30.32
C ALA A 22 -20.26 37.73 30.21
N SER A 23 -19.51 38.71 29.72
CA SER A 23 -18.05 38.76 29.84
C SER A 23 -17.66 39.20 31.26
N PRO A 24 -16.77 38.49 31.97
CA PRO A 24 -16.22 39.00 33.22
C PRO A 24 -15.02 39.93 32.97
N THR A 25 -15.17 41.11 33.55
CA THR A 25 -14.21 42.21 33.69
C THR A 25 -12.92 41.77 34.40
N LEU A 26 -11.76 42.06 33.79
CA LEU A 26 -10.43 41.91 34.41
C LEU A 26 -10.22 42.97 35.51
N PRO A 27 -9.75 42.61 36.71
CA PRO A 27 -9.25 43.59 37.66
C PRO A 27 -7.82 44.01 37.31
N GLN A 28 -7.64 45.32 37.11
CA GLN A 28 -6.32 45.96 37.09
C GLN A 28 -5.68 45.84 38.47
N THR A 29 -4.49 45.25 38.54
CA THR A 29 -3.61 45.32 39.70
C THR A 29 -2.38 46.17 39.36
N VAL A 30 -2.13 47.14 40.23
CA VAL A 30 -1.03 48.09 40.17
C VAL A 30 0.20 47.49 40.83
N GLY A 31 1.31 47.44 40.08
CA GLY A 31 2.68 47.64 40.55
C GLY A 31 3.27 46.69 41.59
N THR A 32 4.15 45.79 41.13
CA THR A 32 5.39 45.42 41.85
C THR A 32 6.43 45.00 40.80
N ALA A 33 7.62 45.59 40.85
CA ALA A 33 8.70 45.33 39.91
C ALA A 33 9.16 43.86 39.99
N ALA A 34 9.07 43.14 38.88
CA ALA A 34 9.64 41.80 38.71
C ALA A 34 11.04 41.91 38.08
N PRO A 35 11.99 41.03 38.44
CA PRO A 35 13.34 41.04 37.92
C PRO A 35 13.33 40.77 36.41
N THR A 36 14.20 41.47 35.68
CA THR A 36 14.47 41.27 34.26
C THR A 36 14.81 39.81 33.98
N PRO A 37 14.08 39.09 33.11
CA PRO A 37 14.51 37.78 32.67
C PRO A 37 15.78 37.94 31.84
N GLU A 38 16.85 37.24 32.22
CA GLU A 38 17.99 37.00 31.34
C GLU A 38 17.46 36.35 30.07
N MET A 39 17.63 37.04 28.94
CA MET A 39 17.40 36.44 27.62
C MET A 39 18.46 35.34 27.45
N SER A 40 18.08 34.12 27.78
CA SER A 40 18.80 32.94 27.33
C SER A 40 18.74 32.98 25.80
N SER A 41 19.90 33.20 25.17
CA SER A 41 20.08 33.14 23.74
C SER A 41 19.72 31.73 23.29
N SER A 42 18.46 31.52 22.89
CA SER A 42 18.01 30.31 22.22
C SER A 42 18.85 30.18 20.96
N ALA A 43 19.76 29.20 20.93
CA ALA A 43 20.51 28.86 19.74
C ALA A 43 19.50 28.64 18.61
N THR A 44 19.67 29.36 17.50
CA THR A 44 18.93 29.08 16.26
C THR A 44 19.19 27.61 15.91
N PRO A 45 18.15 26.78 15.68
CA PRO A 45 18.36 25.40 15.30
C PRO A 45 19.17 25.40 14.00
N THR A 46 20.31 24.72 14.03
CA THR A 46 21.09 24.44 12.82
C THR A 46 20.15 23.78 11.81
N PRO A 47 20.13 24.22 10.53
CA PRO A 47 19.33 23.56 9.50
C PRO A 47 19.68 22.07 9.51
N SER A 48 18.68 21.22 9.75
CA SER A 48 18.85 19.77 9.59
C SER A 48 19.22 19.53 8.14
N GLU A 49 20.26 18.73 7.89
CA GLU A 49 20.59 18.29 6.53
C GLU A 49 19.34 17.68 5.88
N PRO A 50 19.10 17.94 4.58
CA PRO A 50 17.99 17.32 3.87
C PRO A 50 18.12 15.79 3.96
N PRO A 51 16.99 15.07 4.10
CA PRO A 51 17.02 13.61 4.17
C PRO A 51 17.75 13.01 2.96
N THR A 52 18.60 12.03 3.21
CA THR A 52 19.33 11.32 2.15
C THR A 52 18.43 10.22 1.60
N VAL A 53 17.90 10.42 0.40
CA VAL A 53 17.16 9.39 -0.34
C VAL A 53 18.17 8.44 -0.96
N THR A 54 18.10 7.16 -0.61
CA THR A 54 18.92 6.12 -1.26
C THR A 54 18.08 5.45 -2.32
N VAL A 55 18.44 5.64 -3.59
CA VAL A 55 17.76 5.00 -4.73
C VAL A 55 18.36 3.60 -4.92
N PRO A 56 17.55 2.53 -4.88
CA PRO A 56 18.03 1.19 -5.15
C PRO A 56 18.39 1.00 -6.63
N THR A 57 19.31 0.08 -6.92
CA THR A 57 19.49 -0.45 -8.28
C THR A 57 18.69 -1.75 -8.36
N ARG A 58 17.65 -1.76 -9.20
CA ARG A 58 16.77 -2.93 -9.35
C ARG A 58 17.32 -3.90 -10.39
N PHE A 59 16.90 -5.17 -10.34
CA PHE A 59 17.13 -6.07 -11.47
C PHE A 59 16.68 -5.44 -12.78
N PHE A 60 17.53 -5.53 -13.81
CA PHE A 60 17.29 -4.96 -15.14
C PHE A 60 16.89 -3.47 -15.15
N ASP A 61 17.29 -2.71 -14.12
CA ASP A 61 16.86 -1.32 -13.91
C ASP A 61 15.33 -1.14 -13.82
N GLY A 62 14.58 -2.23 -13.57
CA GLY A 62 13.13 -2.27 -13.58
C GLY A 62 12.49 -2.65 -14.92
N ASP A 63 13.27 -3.01 -15.94
CA ASP A 63 12.75 -3.38 -17.26
C ASP A 63 12.26 -4.84 -17.30
N CYS A 64 10.94 -5.01 -17.27
CA CYS A 64 10.31 -6.32 -17.38
C CYS A 64 10.53 -7.02 -18.74
N ALA A 65 10.77 -6.28 -19.82
CA ALA A 65 11.05 -6.87 -21.12
C ALA A 65 12.42 -7.58 -21.17
N ALA A 66 13.30 -7.31 -20.19
CA ALA A 66 14.59 -7.97 -20.08
C ALA A 66 14.52 -9.30 -19.30
N VAL A 67 13.50 -9.49 -18.44
CA VAL A 67 13.29 -10.72 -17.65
C VAL A 67 12.96 -11.89 -18.59
N LEU A 68 11.88 -11.74 -19.36
CA LEU A 68 11.44 -12.70 -20.37
C LEU A 68 11.39 -12.02 -21.73
N THR A 69 12.01 -12.65 -22.73
CA THR A 69 11.92 -12.20 -24.11
C THR A 69 10.52 -12.43 -24.68
N GLY A 70 10.15 -11.70 -25.74
CA GLY A 70 8.86 -11.89 -26.39
C GLY A 70 8.62 -13.33 -26.86
N ALA A 71 9.66 -14.04 -27.32
CA ALA A 71 9.54 -15.44 -27.72
C ALA A 71 9.31 -16.40 -26.53
N GLU A 72 9.89 -16.10 -25.36
CA GLU A 72 9.61 -16.86 -24.13
C GLU A 72 8.18 -16.59 -23.64
N LEU A 73 7.71 -15.35 -23.75
CA LEU A 73 6.32 -15.00 -23.43
C LEU A 73 5.33 -15.62 -24.42
N ASP A 74 5.64 -15.66 -25.71
CA ASP A 74 4.80 -16.35 -26.71
C ASP A 74 4.70 -17.86 -26.43
N ASP A 75 5.78 -18.50 -25.96
CA ASP A 75 5.77 -19.92 -25.56
C ASP A 75 4.96 -20.17 -24.28
N LEU A 76 5.05 -19.27 -23.29
CA LEU A 76 4.39 -19.42 -22.00
C LEU A 76 2.90 -19.00 -22.03
N LEU A 77 2.61 -17.86 -22.66
CA LEU A 77 1.32 -17.18 -22.62
C LEU A 77 0.57 -17.22 -23.96
N GLY A 78 1.19 -17.75 -25.02
CA GLY A 78 0.68 -17.66 -26.38
C GLY A 78 0.92 -16.29 -27.01
N GLU A 79 0.83 -16.23 -28.34
CA GLU A 79 0.95 -14.98 -29.07
C GLU A 79 -0.14 -13.97 -28.65
N GLY A 80 0.21 -12.68 -28.69
CA GLY A 80 -0.73 -11.60 -28.39
C GLY A 80 -0.95 -11.35 -26.89
N TRP A 81 -0.02 -11.79 -26.05
CA TRP A 81 0.10 -11.32 -24.67
C TRP A 81 0.37 -9.82 -24.63
N THR A 82 0.10 -9.20 -23.49
CA THR A 82 0.37 -7.79 -23.21
C THR A 82 1.03 -7.63 -21.84
N THR A 83 1.73 -6.52 -21.61
CA THR A 83 2.13 -6.17 -20.24
C THR A 83 0.89 -5.87 -19.40
N PHE A 84 0.98 -6.05 -18.09
CA PHE A 84 -0.14 -5.75 -17.20
C PHE A 84 -0.53 -4.26 -17.22
N ASP A 85 0.45 -3.37 -17.31
CA ASP A 85 0.20 -1.91 -17.40
C ASP A 85 -0.57 -1.56 -18.69
N ASP A 86 -0.16 -2.13 -19.83
CA ASP A 86 -0.87 -1.96 -21.10
C ASP A 86 -2.27 -2.58 -21.07
N TYR A 87 -2.43 -3.73 -20.39
CA TYR A 87 -3.74 -4.36 -20.19
C TYR A 87 -4.68 -3.42 -19.41
N LEU A 88 -4.22 -2.90 -18.27
CA LEU A 88 -4.98 -1.98 -17.44
C LEU A 88 -5.39 -0.72 -18.23
N ALA A 89 -4.45 -0.13 -18.98
CA ALA A 89 -4.74 1.01 -19.85
C ALA A 89 -5.77 0.68 -20.95
N ALA A 90 -5.82 -0.56 -21.44
CA ALA A 90 -6.73 -0.99 -22.50
C ALA A 90 -8.15 -1.31 -22.01
N VAL A 91 -8.31 -1.88 -20.81
CA VAL A 91 -9.63 -2.25 -20.27
C VAL A 91 -10.35 -1.10 -19.57
N ASP A 92 -9.82 0.13 -19.69
CA ASP A 92 -10.20 1.30 -18.87
C ASP A 92 -10.18 0.95 -17.36
N GLY A 93 -9.34 -0.03 -17.02
CA GLY A 93 -9.09 -0.48 -15.67
C GLY A 93 -8.10 0.50 -15.08
N ILE A 94 -8.60 1.53 -14.43
CA ILE A 94 -7.73 2.48 -13.74
C ILE A 94 -7.08 1.73 -12.56
N ALA A 95 -5.77 1.52 -12.65
CA ALA A 95 -4.98 1.03 -11.53
C ALA A 95 -4.56 2.21 -10.67
N LEU A 96 -4.88 2.14 -9.38
CA LEU A 96 -4.17 2.95 -8.41
C LEU A 96 -2.68 2.59 -8.52
N PRO A 97 -1.75 3.57 -8.50
CA PRO A 97 -0.32 3.28 -8.60
C PRO A 97 0.06 2.19 -7.60
N ASP A 98 0.53 1.04 -8.10
CA ASP A 98 0.91 -0.10 -7.26
C ASP A 98 2.32 0.15 -6.71
N PRO A 99 2.49 0.37 -5.40
CA PRO A 99 3.82 0.55 -4.84
C PRO A 99 4.66 -0.71 -5.07
N LEU A 100 5.95 -0.54 -5.30
CA LEU A 100 6.90 -1.60 -5.64
C LEU A 100 7.91 -1.84 -4.51
N PRO A 101 7.49 -2.27 -3.31
CA PRO A 101 8.37 -2.39 -2.14
C PRO A 101 9.57 -3.31 -2.36
N GLU A 102 9.44 -4.33 -3.20
CA GLU A 102 10.54 -5.20 -3.60
C GLU A 102 11.69 -4.41 -4.25
N GLY A 103 11.38 -3.29 -4.91
CA GLY A 103 12.40 -2.43 -5.52
C GLY A 103 13.36 -1.85 -4.47
N THR A 104 12.89 -1.60 -3.24
CA THR A 104 13.74 -1.19 -2.10
C THR A 104 14.80 -2.25 -1.77
N LEU A 105 14.53 -3.52 -2.05
CA LEU A 105 15.46 -4.64 -1.90
C LEU A 105 16.33 -4.87 -3.15
N GLY A 106 16.28 -3.98 -4.15
CA GLY A 106 16.88 -4.20 -5.47
C GLY A 106 16.13 -5.24 -6.31
N GLY A 107 14.92 -5.62 -5.89
CA GLY A 107 14.05 -6.56 -6.55
C GLY A 107 13.31 -6.00 -7.77
N LEU A 108 12.51 -6.88 -8.37
CA LEU A 108 11.64 -6.57 -9.50
C LEU A 108 10.42 -7.49 -9.50
N THR A 109 9.22 -6.92 -9.60
CA THR A 109 8.02 -7.65 -9.99
C THR A 109 7.66 -7.33 -11.44
N CYS A 110 7.35 -8.36 -12.21
CA CYS A 110 6.83 -8.24 -13.56
C CYS A 110 5.51 -8.98 -13.71
N ARG A 111 4.62 -8.44 -14.56
CA ARG A 111 3.29 -8.98 -14.78
C ARG A 111 2.91 -8.90 -16.27
N TRP A 112 2.31 -9.97 -16.76
CA TRP A 112 1.81 -10.09 -18.14
C TRP A 112 0.45 -10.76 -18.15
N VAL A 113 -0.33 -10.43 -19.18
CA VAL A 113 -1.67 -10.97 -19.42
C VAL A 113 -1.68 -11.66 -20.77
N ALA A 114 -2.08 -12.93 -20.78
CA ALA A 114 -2.31 -13.70 -21.99
C ALA A 114 -3.56 -13.19 -22.73
N ASN A 115 -3.57 -13.34 -24.05
CA ASN A 115 -4.77 -13.05 -24.83
C ASN A 115 -5.95 -13.93 -24.38
N GLU A 116 -7.18 -13.42 -24.38
CA GLU A 116 -8.39 -14.18 -23.98
C GLU A 116 -8.60 -15.47 -24.79
N VAL A 117 -8.18 -15.50 -26.05
CA VAL A 117 -8.28 -16.71 -26.90
C VAL A 117 -7.03 -17.58 -26.87
N SER A 118 -6.06 -17.26 -26.00
CA SER A 118 -4.85 -18.05 -25.83
C SER A 118 -5.14 -19.45 -25.30
N SER A 119 -4.31 -20.42 -25.69
CA SER A 119 -4.29 -21.75 -25.13
C SER A 119 -3.36 -21.90 -23.92
N SER A 120 -2.85 -20.77 -23.37
CA SER A 120 -2.02 -20.80 -22.17
C SER A 120 -2.76 -21.47 -21.00
N GLU A 121 -1.98 -22.08 -20.11
CA GLU A 121 -2.50 -22.67 -18.88
C GLU A 121 -3.05 -21.60 -17.93
N VAL A 122 -2.53 -20.37 -18.02
CA VAL A 122 -2.87 -19.25 -17.13
C VAL A 122 -3.26 -18.02 -17.95
N HIS A 123 -4.16 -17.20 -17.40
CA HIS A 123 -4.50 -15.92 -18.01
C HIS A 123 -3.49 -14.82 -17.64
N ASN A 124 -2.98 -14.83 -16.41
CA ASN A 124 -1.98 -13.87 -15.94
C ASN A 124 -0.72 -14.60 -15.49
N LEU A 125 0.42 -13.95 -15.62
CA LEU A 125 1.67 -14.41 -15.07
C LEU A 125 2.38 -13.26 -14.36
N SER A 126 2.82 -13.52 -13.13
CA SER A 126 3.70 -12.66 -12.37
C SER A 126 5.00 -13.38 -12.00
N LEU A 127 6.08 -12.61 -12.04
CA LEU A 127 7.40 -13.00 -11.58
C LEU A 127 7.89 -11.99 -10.55
N LEU A 128 8.25 -12.46 -9.35
CA LEU A 128 8.96 -11.69 -8.35
C LEU A 128 10.41 -12.16 -8.27
N LEU A 129 11.35 -11.27 -8.52
CA LEU A 129 12.79 -11.50 -8.44
C LEU A 129 13.38 -10.69 -7.28
N LEU A 130 14.10 -11.37 -6.39
CA LEU A 130 14.81 -10.76 -5.26
C LEU A 130 16.25 -11.26 -5.20
N PRO A 131 17.23 -10.42 -4.82
CA PRO A 131 18.55 -10.93 -4.46
C PRO A 131 18.38 -11.90 -3.28
N VAL A 132 18.99 -13.09 -3.36
CA VAL A 132 18.73 -14.18 -2.40
C VAL A 132 19.08 -13.80 -0.96
N ASP A 133 20.03 -12.89 -0.77
CA ASP A 133 20.46 -12.39 0.54
C ASP A 133 19.49 -11.35 1.15
N GLN A 134 18.50 -10.88 0.38
CA GLN A 134 17.43 -10.01 0.83
C GLN A 134 16.14 -10.78 1.16
N VAL A 135 16.07 -12.08 0.84
CA VAL A 135 14.92 -12.90 1.17
C VAL A 135 15.03 -13.40 2.61
N PRO A 136 14.02 -13.14 3.48
CA PRO A 136 14.05 -13.66 4.84
C PRO A 136 14.14 -15.20 4.84
N ALA A 137 14.91 -15.75 5.77
CA ALA A 137 15.33 -17.16 5.72
C ALA A 137 14.16 -18.14 5.71
N GLU A 138 13.05 -17.79 6.37
CA GLU A 138 11.83 -18.59 6.41
C GLU A 138 11.13 -18.69 5.03
N PHE A 139 11.36 -17.76 4.10
CA PHE A 139 10.73 -17.78 2.78
C PHE A 139 11.56 -18.50 1.71
N LEU A 140 12.85 -18.75 1.94
CA LEU A 140 13.75 -19.36 0.94
C LEU A 140 13.24 -20.71 0.43
N ASP A 141 12.73 -21.53 1.34
CA ASP A 141 12.24 -22.89 1.03
C ASP A 141 10.71 -23.01 1.12
N THR A 142 9.98 -21.97 1.56
CA THR A 142 8.52 -22.05 1.78
C THR A 142 7.75 -22.39 0.50
N PHE A 143 8.28 -21.99 -0.66
CA PHE A 143 7.70 -22.22 -1.97
C PHE A 143 8.61 -23.10 -2.85
N ASP A 144 9.41 -24.00 -2.27
CA ASP A 144 10.23 -24.98 -3.01
C ASP A 144 9.40 -26.06 -3.74
N ALA A 145 8.13 -26.20 -3.38
CA ALA A 145 7.12 -26.96 -4.10
C ALA A 145 5.93 -26.04 -4.42
N LYS A 146 5.14 -26.42 -5.43
CA LYS A 146 3.93 -25.64 -5.74
C LYS A 146 3.01 -25.61 -4.52
N ARG A 147 2.65 -24.41 -4.10
CA ARG A 147 1.73 -24.16 -2.99
C ARG A 147 0.65 -23.18 -3.43
N CYS A 148 -0.60 -23.53 -3.18
CA CYS A 148 -1.76 -22.69 -3.47
C CYS A 148 -2.39 -22.26 -2.16
N ASP A 149 -2.35 -20.96 -1.88
CA ASP A 149 -2.97 -20.37 -0.70
C ASP A 149 -4.28 -19.66 -1.12
N PRO A 150 -5.30 -19.66 -0.25
CA PRO A 150 -6.52 -18.89 -0.49
C PRO A 150 -6.22 -17.42 -0.76
N SER A 151 -7.00 -16.84 -1.67
CA SER A 151 -7.10 -15.39 -1.90
C SER A 151 -8.59 -15.07 -2.12
N TYR A 152 -8.98 -13.81 -2.11
CA TYR A 152 -10.39 -13.42 -2.21
C TYR A 152 -11.11 -14.14 -3.37
N ASP A 153 -12.11 -14.97 -3.03
CA ASP A 153 -12.86 -15.86 -3.94
C ASP A 153 -12.04 -16.79 -4.86
N THR A 154 -10.75 -17.00 -4.58
CA THR A 154 -9.83 -17.74 -5.45
C THR A 154 -8.66 -18.37 -4.68
N SER A 155 -7.67 -18.87 -5.38
CA SER A 155 -6.40 -19.32 -4.82
C SER A 155 -5.24 -18.85 -5.67
N ILE A 156 -4.15 -18.39 -5.06
CA ILE A 156 -2.93 -18.02 -5.77
C ILE A 156 -1.89 -19.11 -5.53
N CYS A 157 -1.45 -19.72 -6.63
CA CYS A 157 -0.42 -20.74 -6.62
C CYS A 157 0.96 -20.13 -6.87
N ARG A 158 1.92 -20.53 -6.06
CA ARG A 158 3.29 -20.02 -6.04
C ARG A 158 4.27 -21.17 -6.11
N LEU A 159 5.39 -20.92 -6.77
CA LEU A 159 6.57 -21.75 -6.72
C LEU A 159 7.79 -20.84 -6.85
N SER A 160 8.83 -21.13 -6.09
CA SER A 160 10.07 -20.36 -6.09
C SER A 160 11.30 -21.23 -6.24
N ARG A 161 12.38 -20.65 -6.78
CA ARG A 161 13.71 -21.25 -6.82
C ARG A 161 14.76 -20.20 -6.52
N SER A 162 15.82 -20.61 -5.84
CA SER A 162 17.07 -19.85 -5.78
C SER A 162 18.02 -20.32 -6.88
N VAL A 163 18.35 -19.45 -7.83
CA VAL A 163 19.25 -19.74 -8.96
C VAL A 163 20.29 -18.63 -9.06
N ASP A 164 21.57 -19.00 -9.00
CA ASP A 164 22.71 -18.08 -9.18
C ASP A 164 22.66 -16.79 -8.34
N GLY A 165 22.17 -16.90 -7.09
CA GLY A 165 22.08 -15.76 -6.17
C GLY A 165 20.80 -14.93 -6.29
N VAL A 166 19.84 -15.37 -7.10
CA VAL A 166 18.52 -14.73 -7.24
C VAL A 166 17.45 -15.71 -6.78
N TRP A 167 16.55 -15.23 -5.93
CA TRP A 167 15.31 -15.92 -5.60
C TRP A 167 14.21 -15.45 -6.54
N ILE A 168 13.62 -16.39 -7.27
CA ILE A 168 12.62 -16.13 -8.29
C ILE A 168 11.36 -16.87 -7.89
N MET A 169 10.24 -16.15 -7.75
CA MET A 169 8.92 -16.73 -7.55
C MET A 169 8.03 -16.47 -8.76
N ALA A 170 7.40 -17.53 -9.26
CA ALA A 170 6.36 -17.45 -10.27
C ALA A 170 4.99 -17.67 -9.64
N SER A 171 4.03 -16.85 -10.02
CA SER A 171 2.63 -16.98 -9.64
C SER A 171 1.72 -16.47 -10.76
N PRO A 172 0.57 -17.09 -11.03
CA PRO A 172 -0.46 -16.50 -11.85
C PRO A 172 -1.49 -15.81 -10.93
N PRO A 173 -1.34 -14.50 -10.66
CA PRO A 173 -2.30 -13.81 -9.80
C PRO A 173 -3.68 -13.81 -10.46
N TYR A 174 -4.72 -13.80 -9.63
CA TYR A 174 -6.08 -13.69 -10.09
C TYR A 174 -6.38 -12.23 -10.48
N TYR A 175 -6.64 -12.00 -11.77
CA TYR A 175 -7.23 -10.78 -12.30
C TYR A 175 -8.14 -11.15 -13.49
N GLY A 176 -9.42 -10.78 -13.41
CA GLY A 176 -10.36 -10.84 -14.55
C GLY A 176 -11.20 -12.12 -14.69
N GLU A 177 -12.04 -12.13 -15.73
CA GLU A 177 -12.82 -13.29 -16.16
C GLU A 177 -11.94 -14.19 -17.05
N GLY A 178 -11.50 -15.33 -16.52
CA GLY A 178 -10.61 -16.24 -17.24
C GLY A 178 -10.55 -17.62 -16.63
N SER A 179 -9.85 -18.55 -17.29
CA SER A 179 -9.65 -19.91 -16.80
C SER A 179 -9.12 -19.89 -15.36
N MET A 180 -9.95 -20.32 -14.41
CA MET A 180 -9.58 -20.53 -13.00
C MET A 180 -8.78 -21.83 -12.80
N GLY A 181 -8.05 -22.25 -13.83
CA GLY A 181 -7.23 -23.44 -13.79
C GLY A 181 -6.04 -23.24 -12.86
N GLU A 182 -5.86 -24.16 -11.92
CA GLU A 182 -4.63 -24.23 -11.13
C GLU A 182 -3.44 -24.51 -12.06
N PRO A 183 -2.37 -23.69 -12.04
CA PRO A 183 -1.21 -23.94 -12.88
C PRO A 183 -0.52 -25.25 -12.49
N SER A 184 0.03 -25.94 -13.48
CA SER A 184 0.90 -27.08 -13.29
C SER A 184 2.23 -26.62 -12.69
N GLU A 185 2.80 -27.46 -11.83
CA GLU A 185 4.15 -27.22 -11.30
C GLU A 185 5.18 -27.09 -12.43
N ALA A 186 5.02 -27.91 -13.48
CA ALA A 186 5.87 -27.88 -14.67
C ALA A 186 5.79 -26.55 -15.43
N PHE A 187 4.65 -25.87 -15.44
CA PHE A 187 4.56 -24.51 -16.01
C PHE A 187 5.35 -23.52 -15.17
N LEU A 188 5.16 -23.50 -13.85
CA LEU A 188 5.86 -22.58 -12.95
C LEU A 188 7.39 -22.79 -13.01
N ASP A 189 7.86 -24.04 -12.99
CA ASP A 189 9.29 -24.36 -13.11
C ASP A 189 9.88 -23.88 -14.45
N ARG A 190 9.16 -24.05 -15.57
CA ARG A 190 9.62 -23.56 -16.89
C ARG A 190 9.72 -22.04 -16.91
N THR A 191 8.75 -21.35 -16.33
CA THR A 191 8.76 -19.89 -16.22
C THR A 191 9.95 -19.38 -15.42
N ILE A 192 10.24 -20.01 -14.27
CA ILE A 192 11.39 -19.65 -13.44
C ILE A 192 12.71 -19.94 -14.16
N ALA A 193 12.81 -21.08 -14.87
CA ALA A 193 14.00 -21.40 -15.64
C ALA A 193 14.28 -20.37 -16.75
N ALA A 194 13.23 -19.88 -17.44
CA ALA A 194 13.37 -18.83 -18.43
C ALA A 194 13.83 -17.50 -17.80
N ALA A 195 13.21 -17.10 -16.68
CA ALA A 195 13.61 -15.90 -15.94
C ALA A 195 15.07 -15.98 -15.44
N ALA A 196 15.49 -17.14 -14.92
CA ALA A 196 16.86 -17.37 -14.48
C ALA A 196 17.87 -17.26 -15.64
N ALA A 197 17.52 -17.78 -16.83
CA ALA A 197 18.34 -17.61 -18.02
C ALA A 197 18.43 -16.13 -18.46
N GLY A 198 17.33 -15.36 -18.28
CA GLY A 198 17.32 -13.92 -18.46
C GLY A 198 18.28 -13.20 -17.52
N VAL A 199 18.21 -13.51 -16.23
CA VAL A 199 19.13 -12.97 -15.22
C VAL A 199 20.58 -13.31 -15.56
N ALA A 200 20.89 -14.56 -15.89
CA ALA A 200 22.27 -14.97 -16.18
C ALA A 200 22.87 -14.28 -17.42
N SER A 201 22.04 -13.92 -18.40
CA SER A 201 22.50 -13.35 -19.68
C SER A 201 22.41 -11.83 -19.77
N ARG A 202 21.46 -11.22 -19.06
CA ARG A 202 21.08 -9.81 -19.19
C ARG A 202 20.95 -9.10 -17.82
N GLY A 203 21.02 -9.86 -16.72
CA GLY A 203 20.84 -9.34 -15.38
C GLY A 203 21.94 -8.35 -15.01
N GLY A 204 21.53 -7.14 -14.61
CA GLY A 204 22.39 -6.21 -13.90
C GLY A 204 22.73 -6.71 -12.49
N ALA A 205 23.57 -5.96 -11.77
CA ALA A 205 23.85 -6.22 -10.36
C ALA A 205 22.90 -5.37 -9.49
N PRO A 206 21.83 -5.96 -8.93
CA PRO A 206 20.93 -5.22 -8.06
C PRO A 206 21.65 -4.75 -6.79
N VAL A 207 21.25 -3.60 -6.28
CA VAL A 207 21.77 -3.01 -5.04
C VAL A 207 20.57 -2.52 -4.22
N PRO A 208 20.28 -3.11 -3.06
CA PRO A 208 19.23 -2.64 -2.17
C PRO A 208 19.44 -1.19 -1.74
N ALA A 209 18.36 -0.51 -1.39
CA ALA A 209 18.44 0.79 -0.74
C ALA A 209 19.14 0.64 0.61
N THR A 210 20.04 1.56 0.93
CA THR A 210 20.73 1.55 2.23
C THR A 210 19.78 2.01 3.32
N ARG A 211 19.56 1.14 4.31
CA ARG A 211 18.76 1.47 5.50
C ARG A 211 19.44 2.57 6.31
N THR A 212 18.68 3.60 6.67
CA THR A 212 19.15 4.72 7.49
C THR A 212 18.34 4.81 8.78
N ALA A 213 18.80 5.62 9.73
CA ALA A 213 18.05 5.91 10.96
C ALA A 213 16.75 6.71 10.72
N GLN A 214 16.52 7.18 9.49
CA GLN A 214 15.28 7.89 9.11
C GLN A 214 14.20 6.95 8.58
N TRP A 215 14.51 5.66 8.40
CA TRP A 215 13.51 4.68 8.00
C TRP A 215 12.55 4.44 9.17
N TRP A 216 11.25 4.45 8.89
CA TRP A 216 10.25 4.14 9.91
C TRP A 216 10.41 2.70 10.40
N THR A 217 10.17 2.51 11.70
CA THR A 217 9.99 1.18 12.28
C THR A 217 8.56 0.73 11.99
N LEU A 218 8.38 -0.53 11.61
CA LEU A 218 7.06 -1.08 11.28
C LEU A 218 6.40 -1.67 12.54
N PRO A 219 5.39 -1.00 13.12
CA PRO A 219 4.60 -1.58 14.23
C PRO A 219 3.73 -2.75 13.76
N SER A 220 3.18 -3.54 14.71
CA SER A 220 2.06 -4.44 14.38
C SER A 220 0.83 -3.62 13.97
N CYS A 221 -0.10 -4.22 13.22
CA CYS A 221 -1.30 -3.48 12.79
C CYS A 221 -2.20 -3.08 13.97
N GLU A 222 -2.23 -3.87 15.05
CA GLU A 222 -2.94 -3.52 16.28
C GLU A 222 -2.28 -2.35 17.01
N GLU A 223 -0.96 -2.38 17.16
CA GLU A 223 -0.19 -1.28 17.77
C GLU A 223 -0.34 0.00 16.94
N PHE A 224 -0.27 -0.13 15.62
CA PHE A 224 -0.42 0.99 14.70
C PHE A 224 -1.80 1.64 14.80
N ALA A 225 -2.87 0.84 14.81
CA ALA A 225 -4.24 1.32 15.01
C ALA A 225 -4.39 2.06 16.34
N SER A 226 -3.77 1.54 17.42
CA SER A 226 -3.79 2.21 18.72
C SER A 226 -3.07 3.55 18.70
N HIS A 227 -1.95 3.68 17.99
CA HIS A 227 -1.21 4.94 17.86
C HIS A 227 -1.94 5.96 16.97
N MET A 228 -2.64 5.48 15.94
CA MET A 228 -3.48 6.33 15.07
C MET A 228 -4.78 6.79 15.75
N ARG A 229 -5.13 6.22 16.91
CA ARG A 229 -6.32 6.58 17.71
C ARG A 229 -7.62 6.40 16.94
N PHE A 230 -7.75 5.25 16.31
CA PHE A 230 -8.94 4.85 15.54
C PHE A 230 -10.23 4.78 16.38
N ASP A 231 -10.12 4.76 17.70
CA ASP A 231 -11.23 4.94 18.64
C ASP A 231 -11.91 6.32 18.53
N GLU A 232 -11.24 7.32 17.94
CA GLU A 232 -11.82 8.64 17.70
C GLU A 232 -12.60 8.76 16.38
N LEU A 233 -12.45 7.79 15.48
CA LEU A 233 -13.07 7.82 14.14
C LEU A 233 -14.47 7.21 14.13
N THR A 234 -14.70 6.19 14.97
CA THR A 234 -15.95 5.43 15.06
C THR A 234 -16.12 4.95 16.49
N GLU A 235 -17.35 5.02 17.03
CA GLU A 235 -17.64 4.70 18.44
C GLU A 235 -17.29 3.24 18.78
N GLY A 236 -17.43 2.33 17.81
CA GLY A 236 -17.03 0.92 17.91
C GLY A 236 -15.55 0.62 17.68
N GLY A 237 -14.77 1.60 17.18
CA GLY A 237 -13.42 1.44 16.69
C GLY A 237 -13.30 0.50 15.48
N PHE A 238 -12.06 0.10 15.18
CA PHE A 238 -11.72 -0.76 14.05
C PHE A 238 -11.07 -2.06 14.51
N GLU A 239 -11.17 -3.09 13.68
CA GLU A 239 -10.46 -4.36 13.81
C GLU A 239 -9.33 -4.41 12.78
N SER A 240 -8.16 -4.92 13.18
CA SER A 240 -7.08 -5.24 12.26
C SER A 240 -7.36 -6.57 11.57
N GLY A 241 -7.07 -6.63 10.27
CA GLY A 241 -7.17 -7.84 9.48
C GLY A 241 -8.03 -7.68 8.25
N TYR A 242 -8.13 -8.78 7.51
CA TYR A 242 -8.87 -8.84 6.26
C TYR A 242 -10.35 -9.10 6.57
N TRP A 243 -11.21 -8.13 6.26
CA TRP A 243 -12.66 -8.36 6.24
C TRP A 243 -13.02 -9.50 5.28
N GLU A 244 -12.34 -9.52 4.14
CA GLU A 244 -12.51 -10.48 3.07
C GLU A 244 -11.14 -10.95 2.54
N GLY A 245 -11.02 -12.23 2.23
CA GLY A 245 -9.75 -12.83 1.77
C GLY A 245 -8.78 -13.13 2.91
N SER A 246 -7.48 -13.01 2.63
CA SER A 246 -6.41 -13.27 3.59
C SER A 246 -5.12 -12.55 3.21
N GLU A 247 -4.21 -12.45 4.18
CA GLU A 247 -2.83 -12.01 3.95
C GLU A 247 -2.18 -12.84 2.84
N GLN A 248 -1.51 -12.17 1.91
CA GLN A 248 -0.82 -12.81 0.79
C GLN A 248 0.66 -13.01 1.12
N ALA A 249 1.26 -14.07 0.56
CA ALA A 249 2.65 -14.44 0.86
C ALA A 249 3.65 -13.31 0.56
N GLU A 250 3.43 -12.57 -0.52
CA GLU A 250 4.22 -11.41 -0.92
C GLU A 250 4.19 -10.33 0.17
N GLN A 251 3.02 -10.07 0.78
CA GLN A 251 2.90 -9.10 1.87
C GLN A 251 3.69 -9.54 3.10
N SER A 252 3.56 -10.81 3.50
CA SER A 252 4.31 -11.35 4.63
C SER A 252 5.83 -11.34 4.36
N LEU A 253 6.24 -11.61 3.12
CA LEU A 253 7.65 -11.56 2.72
C LEU A 253 8.20 -10.14 2.84
N MET A 254 7.49 -9.13 2.30
CA MET A 254 7.95 -7.73 2.35
C MET A 254 7.91 -7.16 3.78
N ALA A 255 6.98 -7.62 4.61
CA ALA A 255 6.93 -7.28 6.04
C ALA A 255 8.09 -7.89 6.81
N ALA A 256 8.42 -9.16 6.56
CA ALA A 256 9.59 -9.81 7.17
C ALA A 256 10.92 -9.21 6.70
N ALA A 257 10.95 -8.62 5.50
CA ALA A 257 12.08 -7.86 4.97
C ALA A 257 12.12 -6.38 5.44
N ASP A 258 11.18 -5.94 6.29
CA ASP A 258 11.05 -4.58 6.81
C ASP A 258 10.93 -3.46 5.74
N VAL A 259 10.43 -3.77 4.54
CA VAL A 259 10.27 -2.78 3.45
C VAL A 259 8.82 -2.44 3.12
N SER A 260 7.87 -3.20 3.66
CA SER A 260 6.45 -2.90 3.54
C SER A 260 5.66 -3.48 4.70
N LYS A 261 4.66 -2.76 5.20
CA LYS A 261 3.61 -3.32 6.06
C LYS A 261 2.26 -2.87 5.54
N ASP A 262 1.42 -3.82 5.14
CA ASP A 262 0.02 -3.56 4.85
C ASP A 262 -0.81 -3.87 6.11
N CYS A 263 -1.64 -2.91 6.50
CA CYS A 263 -2.54 -3.02 7.63
C CYS A 263 -3.97 -2.75 7.18
N PRO A 264 -4.73 -3.80 6.83
CA PRO A 264 -6.15 -3.69 6.57
C PRO A 264 -6.92 -3.51 7.88
N TYR A 265 -7.98 -2.71 7.80
CA TYR A 265 -8.87 -2.38 8.88
C TYR A 265 -10.32 -2.40 8.41
N TYR A 266 -11.22 -2.84 9.29
CA TYR A 266 -12.65 -2.78 9.04
C TYR A 266 -13.42 -2.44 10.31
N SER A 267 -14.60 -1.87 10.13
CA SER A 267 -15.48 -1.53 11.25
C SER A 267 -16.05 -2.80 11.87
N SER A 268 -15.97 -2.92 13.19
CA SER A 268 -16.48 -4.10 13.90
C SER A 268 -18.01 -4.19 13.79
N SER A 269 -18.52 -5.20 13.07
CA SER A 269 -19.96 -5.41 12.87
C SER A 269 -20.75 -5.57 14.17
N ASP A 270 -20.11 -6.05 15.25
CA ASP A 270 -20.73 -6.26 16.56
C ASP A 270 -20.74 -4.99 17.44
N ARG A 271 -19.94 -3.98 17.09
CA ARG A 271 -19.76 -2.74 17.87
C ARG A 271 -20.20 -1.49 17.12
N LEU A 272 -20.62 -1.63 15.86
CA LEU A 272 -21.11 -0.54 15.03
C LEU A 272 -22.41 0.03 15.61
N ALA A 273 -22.50 1.35 15.76
CA ALA A 273 -23.76 1.98 16.15
C ALA A 273 -24.82 1.79 15.04
N PRO A 274 -26.13 1.79 15.36
CA PRO A 274 -27.19 1.53 14.38
C PRO A 274 -27.24 2.48 13.17
N ASP A 275 -26.60 3.64 13.27
CA ASP A 275 -26.52 4.69 12.25
C ASP A 275 -25.10 4.88 11.69
N GLU A 276 -24.12 4.09 12.13
CA GLU A 276 -22.79 4.10 11.55
C GLU A 276 -22.72 3.20 10.30
N GLU A 277 -21.98 3.67 9.29
CA GLU A 277 -21.72 2.90 8.08
C GLU A 277 -20.54 1.95 8.30
N HIS A 278 -20.62 0.74 7.74
CA HIS A 278 -19.50 -0.20 7.77
C HIS A 278 -18.42 0.27 6.80
N ARG A 279 -17.20 0.42 7.34
CA ARG A 279 -16.05 0.92 6.59
C ARG A 279 -14.97 -0.13 6.45
N ILE A 280 -14.31 -0.15 5.29
CA ILE A 280 -13.17 -1.01 4.99
C ILE A 280 -12.09 -0.15 4.35
N PHE A 281 -10.88 -0.18 4.92
CA PHE A 281 -9.74 0.58 4.42
C PHE A 281 -8.43 -0.13 4.80
N SER A 282 -7.32 0.33 4.25
CA SER A 282 -5.99 -0.12 4.63
C SER A 282 -5.02 1.04 4.80
N VAL A 283 -3.98 0.80 5.59
CA VAL A 283 -2.81 1.68 5.69
C VAL A 283 -1.57 0.86 5.35
N SER A 284 -0.90 1.22 4.26
CA SER A 284 0.35 0.61 3.83
C SER A 284 1.52 1.53 4.13
N VAL A 285 2.58 0.99 4.74
CA VAL A 285 3.78 1.72 5.15
C VAL A 285 5.00 1.15 4.42
N TYR A 286 5.77 2.03 3.78
CA TYR A 286 6.94 1.70 2.97
C TYR A 286 8.19 2.44 3.46
N PRO A 287 8.93 1.89 4.44
CA PRO A 287 10.18 2.46 4.92
C PRO A 287 11.21 2.57 3.80
N GLY A 288 11.84 3.74 3.67
CA GLY A 288 12.78 4.00 2.56
C GLY A 288 12.14 4.07 1.17
N GLY A 289 10.81 4.03 1.06
CA GLY A 289 10.08 3.94 -0.20
C GLY A 289 10.01 5.22 -1.04
N HIS A 290 10.58 6.35 -0.60
CA HIS A 290 10.45 7.63 -1.31
C HIS A 290 11.04 7.62 -2.74
N TRP A 291 11.93 6.68 -3.06
CA TRP A 291 12.41 6.51 -4.44
C TRP A 291 11.28 6.19 -5.44
N MET A 292 10.13 5.68 -4.98
CA MET A 292 8.94 5.40 -5.79
C MET A 292 8.07 6.64 -6.02
N TRP A 293 8.38 7.78 -5.41
CA TRP A 293 7.47 8.93 -5.37
C TRP A 293 7.08 9.43 -6.76
N ASP A 294 8.03 9.50 -7.69
CA ASP A 294 7.75 9.95 -9.06
C ASP A 294 6.78 9.02 -9.81
N VAL A 295 6.78 7.71 -9.49
CA VAL A 295 5.81 6.74 -10.04
C VAL A 295 4.42 6.95 -9.44
N ILE A 296 4.36 7.31 -8.16
CA ILE A 296 3.11 7.56 -7.42
C ILE A 296 2.44 8.87 -7.85
N LEU A 297 3.22 9.91 -8.20
CA LEU A 297 2.71 11.23 -8.53
C LEU A 297 1.91 11.28 -9.84
N ASP A 298 2.09 10.33 -10.75
CA ASP A 298 1.47 10.39 -12.06
C ASP A 298 -0.07 10.24 -11.94
N GLY A 299 -0.81 11.27 -12.36
CA GLY A 299 -2.28 11.31 -12.28
C GLY A 299 -2.88 11.69 -10.92
N GLY A 300 -2.06 11.97 -9.90
CA GLY A 300 -2.53 12.40 -8.57
C GLY A 300 -2.91 13.88 -8.47
N VAL A 301 -3.75 14.21 -7.48
CA VAL A 301 -4.07 15.58 -7.08
C VAL A 301 -3.36 15.89 -5.77
N ASP A 302 -2.59 16.97 -5.73
CA ASP A 302 -1.90 17.40 -4.50
C ASP A 302 -2.90 17.60 -3.34
N VAL A 303 -2.54 17.05 -2.18
CA VAL A 303 -3.25 17.27 -0.92
C VAL A 303 -2.27 17.70 0.16
N GLU A 304 -2.70 18.58 1.05
CA GLU A 304 -1.88 19.07 2.16
C GLU A 304 -2.18 18.21 3.39
N LEU A 305 -1.14 17.55 3.94
CA LEU A 305 -1.23 16.72 5.13
C LEU A 305 -0.19 17.14 6.16
N THR A 306 -0.63 17.25 7.41
CA THR A 306 0.22 17.53 8.55
C THR A 306 1.26 16.42 8.73
N GLY A 307 2.54 16.81 8.79
CA GLY A 307 3.65 15.85 8.96
C GLY A 307 4.16 15.26 7.64
N ALA A 308 3.47 15.47 6.51
CA ALA A 308 3.98 15.12 5.19
C ALA A 308 4.89 16.23 4.64
N ARG A 309 5.91 15.82 3.88
CA ARG A 309 6.67 16.69 2.98
C ARG A 309 5.91 16.91 1.67
N ALA A 310 5.24 15.88 1.19
CA ALA A 310 4.38 15.91 0.02
C ALA A 310 3.29 14.84 0.16
N ALA A 311 2.11 15.08 -0.41
CA ALA A 311 1.04 14.11 -0.46
C ALA A 311 0.18 14.31 -1.72
N VAL A 312 -0.35 13.21 -2.24
CA VAL A 312 -1.25 13.19 -3.40
C VAL A 312 -2.40 12.23 -3.15
N ALA A 313 -3.59 12.62 -3.61
CA ALA A 313 -4.75 11.76 -3.68
C ALA A 313 -4.93 11.25 -5.11
N VAL A 314 -5.09 9.93 -5.26
CA VAL A 314 -5.44 9.28 -6.52
C VAL A 314 -6.77 8.60 -6.32
N SER A 315 -7.77 9.00 -7.10
CA SER A 315 -9.14 8.47 -7.02
C SER A 315 -9.41 7.57 -8.22
N TYR A 316 -9.96 6.38 -7.96
CA TYR A 316 -10.49 5.50 -9.00
C TYR A 316 -11.90 5.94 -9.41
N ASP A 317 -12.76 6.16 -8.42
CA ASP A 317 -14.08 6.76 -8.57
C ASP A 317 -14.36 7.71 -7.39
N GLU A 318 -15.62 8.10 -7.20
CA GLU A 318 -16.01 9.01 -6.12
C GLU A 318 -15.86 8.41 -4.71
N HIS A 319 -15.62 7.09 -4.60
CA HIS A 319 -15.57 6.35 -3.34
C HIS A 319 -14.19 5.75 -3.07
N LEU A 320 -13.55 5.13 -4.07
CA LEU A 320 -12.26 4.47 -3.92
C LEU A 320 -11.11 5.45 -4.15
N VAL A 321 -10.44 5.83 -3.07
CA VAL A 321 -9.35 6.80 -3.07
C VAL A 321 -8.16 6.25 -2.30
N ASN A 322 -6.95 6.43 -2.85
CA ASN A 322 -5.69 6.31 -2.12
C ASN A 322 -5.08 7.68 -1.91
N VAL A 323 -4.73 7.99 -0.67
CA VAL A 323 -3.90 9.13 -0.31
C VAL A 323 -2.50 8.63 0.00
N TYR A 324 -1.54 9.04 -0.83
CA TYR A 324 -0.12 8.75 -0.68
C TYR A 324 0.53 9.94 0.00
N ALA A 325 1.40 9.69 0.98
CA ALA A 325 2.12 10.74 1.67
C ALA A 325 3.57 10.30 1.92
N THR A 326 4.48 11.27 1.92
CA THR A 326 5.90 11.02 2.16
C THR A 326 6.51 12.07 3.07
N ASP A 327 7.45 11.68 3.93
CA ASP A 327 8.33 12.58 4.68
C ASP A 327 9.63 12.94 3.92
N GLY A 328 9.79 12.41 2.70
CA GLY A 328 11.01 12.52 1.89
C GLY A 328 11.98 11.35 2.05
N VAL A 329 11.67 10.34 2.86
CA VAL A 329 12.43 9.07 2.99
C VAL A 329 11.49 7.89 2.85
N ASN A 330 10.36 7.94 3.54
CA ASN A 330 9.38 6.87 3.64
C ASN A 330 8.10 7.26 2.91
N VAL A 331 7.26 6.28 2.60
CA VAL A 331 5.95 6.50 2.01
C VAL A 331 4.90 5.79 2.86
N VAL A 332 3.76 6.44 3.07
CA VAL A 332 2.54 5.82 3.62
C VAL A 332 1.42 6.00 2.62
N VAL A 333 0.53 5.02 2.56
CA VAL A 333 -0.67 5.03 1.72
C VAL A 333 -1.85 4.69 2.59
N ALA A 334 -2.85 5.57 2.63
CA ALA A 334 -4.14 5.28 3.22
C ALA A 334 -5.16 5.13 2.09
N GLY A 335 -5.85 3.99 2.02
CA GLY A 335 -6.70 3.64 0.88
C GLY A 335 -7.99 2.94 1.30
N GLY A 336 -9.08 3.17 0.57
CA GLY A 336 -10.37 2.52 0.84
C GLY A 336 -11.55 3.19 0.14
N ALA A 337 -12.74 2.63 0.31
CA ALA A 337 -13.99 3.10 -0.31
C ALA A 337 -14.67 4.25 0.47
N GLU A 338 -13.88 5.14 1.06
CA GLU A 338 -14.32 6.12 2.07
C GLU A 338 -14.14 7.58 1.62
N GLY A 339 -13.68 7.79 0.38
CA GLY A 339 -13.40 9.11 -0.17
C GLY A 339 -12.12 9.77 0.36
N VAL A 340 -11.75 10.89 -0.26
CA VAL A 340 -10.46 11.57 -0.03
C VAL A 340 -10.31 12.16 1.37
N GLU A 341 -11.38 12.71 1.95
CA GLU A 341 -11.32 13.35 3.28
C GLU A 341 -10.98 12.34 4.38
N PHE A 342 -11.59 11.15 4.34
CA PHE A 342 -11.31 10.08 5.28
C PHE A 342 -9.89 9.52 5.09
N ALA A 343 -9.51 9.22 3.84
CA ALA A 343 -8.17 8.73 3.54
C ALA A 343 -7.08 9.73 3.96
N ALA A 344 -7.32 11.03 3.82
CA ALA A 344 -6.41 12.08 4.26
C ALA A 344 -6.26 12.11 5.80
N ASP A 345 -7.36 12.05 6.56
CA ASP A 345 -7.29 12.01 8.03
C ASP A 345 -6.56 10.76 8.54
N VAL A 346 -6.82 9.60 7.92
CA VAL A 346 -6.10 8.35 8.23
C VAL A 346 -4.61 8.49 7.91
N ALA A 347 -4.24 9.10 6.78
CA ALA A 347 -2.84 9.34 6.42
C ALA A 347 -2.13 10.30 7.40
N GLU A 348 -2.78 11.39 7.85
CA GLU A 348 -2.21 12.30 8.86
C GLU A 348 -1.98 11.58 10.20
N ARG A 349 -2.94 10.77 10.63
CA ARG A 349 -2.81 9.95 11.85
C ARG A 349 -1.67 8.95 11.73
N ALA A 350 -1.55 8.30 10.57
CA ALA A 350 -0.46 7.37 10.28
C ALA A 350 0.91 8.05 10.37
N LEU A 351 1.07 9.23 9.74
CA LEU A 351 2.29 10.02 9.80
C LEU A 351 2.65 10.41 11.24
N ALA A 352 1.66 10.85 12.04
CA ALA A 352 1.86 11.21 13.43
C ALA A 352 2.29 10.00 14.29
N ALA A 353 1.68 8.84 14.07
CA ALA A 353 2.02 7.60 14.76
C ALA A 353 3.45 7.15 14.42
N LEU A 354 3.84 7.18 13.15
CA LEU A 354 5.16 6.73 12.67
C LEU A 354 6.29 7.68 13.06
N ALA A 355 6.02 8.98 13.21
CA ALA A 355 7.00 9.95 13.69
C ALA A 355 7.35 9.82 15.18
N SER A 356 6.58 9.03 15.94
CA SER A 356 6.70 8.92 17.40
C SER A 356 7.42 7.66 17.90
N GLY A 357 7.69 6.69 17.01
CA GLY A 357 8.35 5.41 17.31
C GLY A 357 9.83 5.40 16.96
#